data_AF-A0A1J8QDC1-F1
#
_entry.id   AF-A0A1J8QDC1-F1
#
_cell.length_a   1.000
_cell.length_b   1.000
_cell.length_c   1.000
_cell.angle_alpha   90.00
_cell.angle_beta   90.00
_cell.angle_gamma   90.00
#
_symmetry.space_group_name_H-M   'P 1'
#
loop_
_entity.id
_entity.type
_entity.pdbx_description
1 polymer ?
#
loop_
_entity_poly.entity_id
_entity_poly.type
_entity_poly.pdbx_seq_one_letter_code
_entity_poly.pdbx_strand_id
1 'polypeptide(L)'
;MEEYWDLHRLLPGTSLGTGDATNADGDSTIESEYDRHRRMLVQQAIYEHNAGWAAELRRYLKDMPEDVTKDTDIVQWWSKHSSIYPTLARIAMD
;
A
#
# COMPACT_ATOMS: atom_id res chain seq x y z
N MET A 1 -24.52 -3.12 -4.12
CA MET A 1 -23.14 -3.66 -4.01
C MET A 1 -22.30 -3.16 -5.20
N GLU A 2 -22.44 -1.87 -5.55
CA GLU A 2 -21.71 -1.19 -6.64
C GLU A 2 -21.08 0.13 -6.17
N GLU A 3 -21.35 0.58 -4.94
CA GLU A 3 -21.01 1.93 -4.46
C GLU A 3 -19.55 2.13 -4.02
N TYR A 4 -18.70 1.11 -4.10
CA TYR A 4 -17.33 1.20 -3.58
C TYR A 4 -16.29 1.75 -4.57
N TRP A 5 -16.60 1.83 -5.87
CA TRP A 5 -15.64 2.27 -6.90
C TRP A 5 -15.84 3.71 -7.40
N ASP A 6 -17.00 4.31 -7.14
CA ASP A 6 -17.32 5.66 -7.63
C ASP A 6 -16.69 6.79 -6.81
N LEU A 7 -16.31 6.53 -5.56
CA LEU A 7 -15.75 7.57 -4.69
C LEU A 7 -14.35 8.04 -5.14
N HIS A 8 -13.60 7.21 -5.86
CA HIS A 8 -12.27 7.56 -6.37
C HIS A 8 -12.32 8.28 -7.74
N ARG A 9 -13.49 8.35 -8.38
CA ARG A 9 -13.67 8.92 -9.73
C ARG A 9 -14.21 10.36 -9.72
N LEU A 10 -14.61 10.89 -8.56
CA LEU A 10 -15.31 12.19 -8.43
C LEU A 10 -14.46 13.38 -7.95
N LEU A 11 -13.12 13.28 -7.88
CA LEU A 11 -12.28 14.45 -7.64
C LEU A 11 -11.29 14.72 -8.78
N PRO A 12 -11.73 15.46 -9.81
CA PRO A 12 -10.89 16.39 -10.55
C PRO A 12 -11.34 17.82 -10.21
N GLY A 13 -10.46 18.59 -9.55
CA GLY A 13 -10.77 19.91 -9.01
C GLY A 13 -10.85 21.05 -10.04
N THR A 14 -11.24 22.26 -9.61
CA THR A 14 -10.95 23.53 -10.31
C THR A 14 -11.13 24.76 -9.39
N SER A 15 -10.02 25.49 -9.19
CA SER A 15 -9.83 26.97 -9.15
C SER A 15 -10.96 27.94 -8.80
N LEU A 16 -10.68 28.88 -7.88
CA LEU A 16 -10.83 30.34 -8.12
C LEU A 16 -9.89 31.14 -7.18
N GLY A 17 -9.21 32.15 -7.71
CA GLY A 17 -8.13 32.88 -7.03
C GLY A 17 -8.47 34.25 -6.43
N THR A 18 -7.43 34.82 -5.82
CA THR A 18 -7.17 36.22 -5.42
C THR A 18 -7.27 36.53 -3.92
N GLY A 19 -6.09 36.79 -3.33
CA GLY A 19 -5.88 37.36 -1.99
C GLY A 19 -4.38 37.37 -1.68
N ASP A 20 -3.77 38.55 -1.79
CA ASP A 20 -2.33 38.84 -1.75
C ASP A 20 -1.66 38.64 -0.38
N ALA A 21 -0.34 38.42 -0.44
CA ALA A 21 0.69 38.63 0.57
C ALA A 21 0.55 37.99 1.97
N THR A 22 1.39 36.99 2.28
CA THR A 22 2.69 37.20 2.97
C THR A 22 3.22 35.87 3.51
N ASN A 23 4.56 35.78 3.50
CA ASN A 23 5.37 34.84 4.28
C ASN A 23 5.55 33.44 3.68
N ALA A 24 6.44 33.37 2.71
CA ALA A 24 7.43 32.30 2.69
C ALA A 24 8.27 32.43 3.97
N ASP A 25 7.87 31.75 5.03
CA ASP A 25 8.71 31.53 6.20
C ASP A 25 8.50 30.11 6.68
N GLY A 26 9.62 29.47 7.01
CA GLY A 26 9.78 28.02 6.98
C GLY A 26 8.78 27.26 7.82
N ASP A 27 7.80 26.63 7.18
CA ASP A 27 7.18 25.45 7.77
C ASP A 27 8.14 24.28 7.57
N SER A 28 9.23 24.27 8.34
CA SER A 28 9.78 22.98 8.73
C SER A 28 8.74 22.37 9.65
N THR A 29 7.68 21.78 9.09
CA THR A 29 6.79 20.88 9.81
C THR A 29 7.73 19.94 10.53
N ILE A 30 7.84 20.09 11.85
CA ILE A 30 8.69 19.26 12.70
C ILE A 30 8.10 17.87 12.52
N GLU A 31 8.73 17.05 11.68
CA GLU A 31 8.24 15.72 11.38
C GLU A 31 8.04 14.99 12.71
N SER A 32 6.81 14.53 12.94
CA SER A 32 6.49 13.81 14.16
C SER A 32 7.44 12.62 14.31
N GLU A 33 7.78 12.25 15.54
CA GLU A 33 8.56 11.04 15.81
C GLU A 33 7.92 9.81 15.15
N TYR A 34 6.59 9.79 14.99
CA TYR A 34 5.88 8.79 14.22
C TYR A 34 6.26 8.79 12.73
N ASP A 35 6.26 9.96 12.08
CA ASP A 35 6.59 10.09 10.65
C ASP A 35 8.06 9.78 10.38
N ARG A 36 8.94 10.14 11.32
CA ARG A 36 10.34 9.76 11.30
C ARG A 36 10.54 8.26 11.46
N HIS A 37 9.85 7.63 12.43
CA HIS A 37 9.91 6.19 12.65
C HIS A 37 9.35 5.42 11.45
N ARG A 38 8.20 5.84 10.90
CA ARG A 38 7.60 5.25 9.70
C ARG A 38 8.52 5.33 8.50
N ARG A 39 9.17 6.49 8.25
CA ARG A 39 10.14 6.61 7.14
C ARG A 39 11.35 5.71 7.35
N MET A 40 11.85 5.58 8.58
CA MET A 40 12.94 4.64 8.87
C MET A 40 12.53 3.20 8.59
N LEU A 41 11.33 2.78 9.01
CA LEU A 41 10.81 1.44 8.69
C LEU A 41 10.62 1.21 7.19
N VAL A 42 10.10 2.22 6.46
CA VAL A 42 9.94 2.15 5.00
C VAL A 42 11.30 2.10 4.30
N GLN A 43 12.28 2.89 4.74
CA GLN A 43 13.63 2.86 4.17
C GLN A 43 14.34 1.55 4.50
N GLN A 44 14.23 1.04 5.73
CA GLN A 44 14.77 -0.26 6.10
C GLN A 44 14.13 -1.37 5.27
N ALA A 45 12.81 -1.33 5.09
CA ALA A 45 12.13 -2.24 4.18
C ALA A 45 12.66 -2.07 2.74
N ILE A 46 12.88 -0.86 2.22
CA ILE A 46 13.42 -0.70 0.85
C ILE A 46 14.85 -1.25 0.74
N TYR A 47 15.71 -1.04 1.75
CA TYR A 47 17.12 -1.46 1.74
C TYR A 47 17.31 -2.96 2.01
N GLU A 48 16.57 -3.53 2.95
CA GLU A 48 16.57 -4.99 3.21
C GLU A 48 15.81 -5.75 2.12
N HIS A 49 14.90 -5.08 1.41
CA HIS A 49 13.87 -5.70 0.58
C HIS A 49 13.77 -5.06 -0.79
N ASN A 50 14.89 -4.97 -1.50
CA ASN A 50 14.83 -4.97 -2.97
C ASN A 50 14.10 -6.23 -3.54
N ALA A 51 13.62 -7.16 -2.70
CA ALA A 51 13.11 -8.47 -3.13
C ALA A 51 11.99 -9.15 -2.30
N GLY A 52 11.23 -8.51 -1.39
CA GLY A 52 10.15 -9.26 -0.71
C GLY A 52 8.74 -8.91 -1.15
N TRP A 53 7.95 -7.99 -0.55
CA TRP A 53 6.51 -7.91 -0.90
C TRP A 53 6.25 -7.61 -2.39
N ALA A 54 7.00 -6.68 -3.00
CA ALA A 54 6.80 -6.33 -4.42
C ALA A 54 7.30 -7.44 -5.36
N ALA A 55 8.32 -8.20 -4.97
CA ALA A 55 8.79 -9.34 -5.74
C ALA A 55 7.89 -10.57 -5.55
N GLU A 56 7.42 -10.81 -4.32
CA GLU A 56 6.37 -11.77 -3.99
C GLU A 56 5.11 -11.48 -4.79
N LEU A 57 4.70 -10.21 -4.90
CA LEU A 57 3.52 -9.81 -5.68
C LEU A 57 3.73 -10.07 -7.17
N ARG A 58 4.88 -9.67 -7.72
CA ARG A 58 5.22 -9.99 -9.11
C ARG A 58 5.22 -11.50 -9.37
N ARG A 59 5.72 -12.31 -8.42
CA ARG A 59 5.72 -13.77 -8.54
C ARG A 59 4.30 -14.34 -8.44
N TYR A 60 3.50 -13.89 -7.48
CA TYR A 60 2.10 -14.28 -7.34
C TYR A 60 1.28 -13.99 -8.60
N LEU A 61 1.47 -12.80 -9.20
CA LEU A 61 0.78 -12.42 -10.43
C LEU A 61 1.28 -13.19 -11.67
N LYS A 62 2.54 -13.62 -11.67
CA LYS A 62 3.12 -14.43 -12.76
C LYS A 62 2.67 -15.88 -12.68
N ASP A 63 2.65 -16.44 -11.48
CA ASP A 63 2.32 -17.84 -11.20
C ASP A 63 0.92 -17.95 -10.61
N MET A 64 -0.03 -17.16 -11.14
CA MET A 64 -1.37 -17.06 -10.57
C MET A 64 -2.01 -18.46 -10.55
N PRO A 65 -2.40 -18.97 -9.37
CA PRO A 65 -2.88 -20.32 -9.25
C PRO A 65 -4.24 -20.47 -9.93
N GLU A 66 -4.32 -21.33 -10.95
CA GLU A 66 -5.57 -21.64 -11.66
C GLU A 66 -6.56 -22.43 -10.80
N ASP A 67 -6.10 -22.99 -9.67
CA ASP A 67 -6.90 -23.80 -8.75
C ASP A 67 -7.68 -22.97 -7.71
N VAL A 68 -7.51 -21.65 -7.68
CA VAL A 68 -8.30 -20.77 -6.82
C VAL A 68 -9.67 -20.53 -7.46
N THR A 69 -10.67 -21.26 -6.95
CA THR A 69 -12.09 -21.11 -7.30
C THR A 69 -12.85 -20.29 -6.25
N LYS A 70 -14.09 -19.90 -6.56
CA LYS A 70 -14.97 -19.17 -5.63
C LYS A 70 -15.23 -19.88 -4.30
N ASP A 71 -15.07 -21.20 -4.28
CA ASP A 71 -15.32 -22.06 -3.12
C ASP A 71 -14.03 -22.29 -2.31
N THR A 72 -12.92 -21.67 -2.72
CA THR A 72 -11.63 -21.76 -2.03
C THR A 72 -11.68 -20.97 -0.73
N ASP A 73 -11.29 -21.61 0.37
CA ASP A 73 -10.99 -20.92 1.61
C ASP A 73 -9.71 -20.10 1.43
N ILE A 74 -9.88 -18.81 1.15
CA ILE A 74 -8.78 -17.87 0.88
C ILE A 74 -7.85 -17.72 2.09
N VAL A 75 -8.36 -17.78 3.32
CA VAL A 75 -7.54 -17.68 4.53
C VAL A 75 -6.68 -18.93 4.69
N GLN A 76 -7.28 -20.11 4.51
CA GLN A 76 -6.54 -21.36 4.51
C GLN A 76 -5.52 -21.42 3.36
N TRP A 77 -5.87 -20.86 2.20
CA TRP A 77 -5.00 -20.78 1.04
C TRP A 77 -3.76 -19.91 1.33
N TRP A 78 -3.93 -18.71 1.87
CA TRP A 78 -2.81 -17.85 2.26
C TRP A 78 -1.97 -18.44 3.39
N SER A 79 -2.60 -19.14 4.35
CA SER A 79 -1.88 -19.86 5.40
C SER A 79 -0.95 -20.93 4.83
N LYS A 80 -1.43 -21.75 3.87
CA LYS A 80 -0.61 -22.76 3.17
C LYS A 80 0.53 -22.14 2.36
N HIS A 81 0.30 -20.96 1.78
CA HIS A 81 1.29 -20.28 0.94
C HIS A 81 2.15 -19.27 1.70
N SER A 82 2.04 -19.19 3.03
CA SER A 82 2.80 -18.26 3.88
C SER A 82 4.32 -18.50 3.89
N SER A 83 4.78 -19.70 3.54
CA SER A 83 6.20 -20.00 3.36
C SER A 83 6.73 -19.48 2.02
N ILE A 84 5.87 -19.39 1.01
CA ILE A 84 6.21 -18.94 -0.34
C ILE A 84 6.10 -17.41 -0.36
N TYR A 85 4.98 -16.85 0.07
CA TYR A 85 4.70 -15.41 0.09
C TYR A 85 4.54 -14.90 1.52
N PRO A 86 5.62 -14.87 2.33
CA PRO A 86 5.52 -14.55 3.75
C PRO A 86 5.00 -13.14 4.02
N THR A 87 5.32 -12.17 3.16
CA THR A 87 4.87 -10.80 3.33
C THR A 87 3.43 -10.63 2.85
N LEU A 88 3.11 -11.18 1.67
CA LEU A 88 1.74 -11.10 1.16
C LEU A 88 0.74 -11.89 2.00
N ALA A 89 1.12 -13.08 2.48
CA ALA A 89 0.24 -13.89 3.30
C ALA A 89 -0.10 -13.15 4.61
N ARG A 90 0.85 -12.46 5.22
CA ARG A 90 0.55 -11.62 6.41
C ARG A 90 -0.40 -10.50 6.08
N ILE A 91 -0.18 -9.77 4.98
CA ILE A 91 -1.07 -8.68 4.55
C ILE A 91 -2.48 -9.19 4.22
N ALA A 92 -2.59 -10.38 3.62
CA ALA A 92 -3.88 -10.95 3.23
C ALA A 92 -4.65 -11.62 4.38
N MET A 93 -3.96 -11.92 5.49
CA MET A 93 -4.55 -12.52 6.69
C MET A 93 -4.86 -11.49 7.80
N ASP A 94 -4.32 -10.27 7.71
CA ASP A 94 -4.62 -9.13 8.60
C ASP A 94 -6.02 -8.56 8.31
#